data_AF-A0A6P2BHM9-F1
#
_entry.id   AF-A0A6P2BHM9-F1
#
_cell.length_a   1.000
_cell.length_b   1.000
_cell.length_c   1.000
_cell.angle_alpha   90.00
_cell.angle_beta   90.00
_cell.angle_gamma   90.00
#
_symmetry.space_group_name_H-M   'P 1'
#
loop_
_entity.id
_entity.type
_entity.pdbx_description
1 polymer ?
#
loop_
_entity_poly.entity_id
_entity_poly.type
_entity_poly.pdbx_seq_one_letter_code
_entity_poly.pdbx_strand_id
1 'polypeptide(L)'
;MHAATPANAPPQRGYPPLPHGTNHARNLDQLANEVPANVLRACLFLLFLMHTIAGQAASQPPPEVIADCILCHGTDGRGNEPVAAPRIAGVEAWYLERQLEAFRMGWRGSHPEDDQGREMQPMAVMLEDDMLPSIAAWFAEQDTPDPSPTLTGRPERGAQLYSLCATCHGTNGEGNRSLGAPALAGQNDWYLARQLHLYRNQQRGHEREDIYGQQMLAMIGPLVDEQAVLDVVAYINTFTE
;
A
#
# COMPACT_ATOMS: atom_id res chain seq x y z
N MET A 1 -27.44 23.11 29.65
CA MET A 1 -26.21 23.92 29.80
C MET A 1 -25.31 23.20 30.79
N HIS A 2 -24.50 22.26 30.32
CA HIS A 2 -23.54 21.51 31.15
C HIS A 2 -22.15 22.04 30.84
N ALA A 3 -21.50 22.66 31.83
CA ALA A 3 -20.15 23.18 31.72
C ALA A 3 -19.14 22.05 31.93
N ALA A 4 -18.23 21.86 30.98
CA ALA A 4 -17.10 20.95 31.07
C ALA A 4 -15.97 21.61 31.87
N THR A 5 -15.41 20.87 32.83
CA THR A 5 -14.18 21.21 33.56
C THR A 5 -12.94 20.89 32.69
N PRO A 6 -11.86 21.68 32.76
CA PRO A 6 -10.64 21.40 32.00
C PRO A 6 -9.77 20.33 32.70
N ALA A 7 -9.22 19.44 31.89
CA ALA A 7 -8.29 18.39 32.29
C ALA A 7 -6.91 18.94 32.67
N ASN A 8 -6.31 18.39 33.72
CA ASN A 8 -4.99 18.72 34.24
C ASN A 8 -3.86 18.30 33.28
N ALA A 9 -2.91 19.20 33.03
CA ALA A 9 -1.65 18.90 32.36
C ALA A 9 -0.66 18.17 33.30
N PRO A 10 0.16 17.23 32.82
CA PRO A 10 1.14 16.52 33.64
C PRO A 10 2.36 17.40 33.99
N PRO A 11 3.04 17.14 35.13
CA PRO A 11 4.13 17.97 35.62
C PRO A 11 5.41 17.80 34.80
N GLN A 12 6.04 18.93 34.47
CA GLN A 12 7.33 19.04 33.79
C GLN A 12 8.45 18.49 34.71
N ARG A 13 9.10 17.39 34.33
CA ARG A 13 10.33 16.92 35.01
C ARG A 13 11.50 17.81 34.59
N GLY A 14 12.07 18.54 35.54
CA GLY A 14 13.33 19.26 35.35
C GLY A 14 14.50 18.30 35.16
N TYR A 15 15.28 18.51 34.09
CA TYR A 15 16.56 17.84 33.90
C TYR A 15 17.64 18.48 34.79
N PRO A 16 18.56 17.69 35.38
CA PRO A 16 19.66 18.22 36.16
C PRO A 16 20.69 18.95 35.26
N PRO A 17 21.40 19.96 35.79
CA PRO A 17 22.41 20.68 35.03
C PRO A 17 23.61 19.78 34.72
N LEU A 18 24.14 19.92 33.51
CA LEU A 18 25.33 19.21 33.02
C LEU A 18 26.59 19.62 33.81
N PRO A 19 27.52 18.69 34.07
CA PRO A 19 28.76 18.99 34.77
C PRO A 19 29.69 19.86 33.89
N HIS A 20 30.26 20.89 34.50
CA HIS A 20 31.28 21.75 33.88
C HIS A 20 32.56 20.94 33.65
N GLY A 21 32.84 20.62 32.38
CA GLY A 21 34.10 20.03 31.94
C GLY A 21 35.26 20.99 32.14
N THR A 22 36.34 20.49 32.72
CA THR A 22 37.60 21.20 32.93
C THR A 22 38.31 21.49 31.60
N ASN A 23 38.81 22.72 31.47
CA ASN A 23 39.56 23.21 30.33
C ASN A 23 40.85 22.42 30.09
N HIS A 24 40.83 21.50 29.12
CA HIS A 24 42.01 21.05 28.39
C HIS A 24 41.89 21.44 26.92
N ALA A 25 41.90 22.76 26.67
CA ALA A 25 42.20 23.30 25.36
C ALA A 25 43.68 23.00 25.06
N ARG A 26 43.95 21.84 24.45
CA ARG A 26 45.15 21.68 23.66
C ARG A 26 45.03 22.64 22.47
N ASN A 27 46.07 23.44 22.30
CA ASN A 27 46.19 24.49 21.30
C ASN A 27 45.98 23.90 19.89
N LEU A 28 44.84 24.19 19.25
CA LEU A 28 44.47 23.64 17.94
C LEU A 28 45.41 24.12 16.82
N ASP A 29 46.12 25.21 17.04
CA ASP A 29 47.10 25.76 16.09
C ASP A 29 48.33 24.86 15.89
N GLN A 30 48.62 23.94 16.82
CA GLN A 30 49.78 23.03 16.69
C GLN A 30 49.50 21.76 15.88
N LEU A 31 48.24 21.44 15.54
CA LEU A 31 47.89 20.25 14.75
C LEU A 31 47.70 20.55 13.25
N ALA A 32 47.64 21.83 12.86
CA ALA A 32 47.31 22.22 11.49
C ALA A 32 48.49 22.15 10.49
N ASN A 33 49.73 21.96 10.96
CA ASN A 33 50.93 22.12 10.12
C ASN A 33 51.61 20.81 9.68
N GLU A 34 51.02 19.64 9.95
CA GLU A 34 51.66 18.35 9.59
C GLU A 34 50.94 17.57 8.47
N VAL A 35 49.83 18.07 7.94
CA VAL A 35 49.07 17.36 6.89
C VAL A 35 49.36 17.97 5.52
N PRO A 36 49.99 17.22 4.58
CA PRO A 36 50.26 17.73 3.24
C PRO A 36 48.96 18.13 2.54
N ALA A 37 48.95 19.25 1.80
CA ALA A 37 47.76 19.77 1.11
C ALA A 37 47.08 18.74 0.17
N ASN A 38 47.85 17.76 -0.32
CA ASN A 38 47.37 16.68 -1.18
C ASN A 38 46.56 15.63 -0.39
N VAL A 39 46.87 15.42 0.89
CA VAL A 39 46.12 14.54 1.81
C VAL A 39 44.82 15.22 2.23
N LEU A 40 44.85 16.54 2.50
CA LEU A 40 43.64 17.30 2.81
C LEU A 40 42.66 17.33 1.62
N ARG A 41 43.15 17.50 0.39
CA ARG A 41 42.34 17.41 -0.83
C ARG A 41 41.77 16.01 -1.07
N ALA A 42 42.55 14.95 -0.85
CA ALA A 42 42.09 13.57 -0.98
C ALA A 42 41.01 13.22 0.07
N CYS A 43 41.18 13.65 1.32
CA CYS A 43 40.18 13.45 2.38
C CYS A 43 38.88 14.23 2.11
N LEU A 44 38.97 15.47 1.60
CA LEU A 44 37.79 16.25 1.20
C LEU A 44 37.07 15.63 0.00
N PHE A 45 37.80 15.05 -0.97
CA PHE A 45 37.20 14.33 -2.10
C PHE A 45 36.51 13.02 -1.66
N LEU A 46 37.12 12.27 -0.73
CA LEU A 46 36.53 11.06 -0.14
C LEU A 46 35.29 11.37 0.72
N LEU A 47 35.31 12.46 1.49
CA LEU A 47 34.15 12.94 2.26
C LEU A 47 33.00 13.41 1.36
N PHE A 48 33.31 14.01 0.19
CA PHE A 48 32.31 14.42 -0.79
C PHE A 48 31.71 13.22 -1.54
N LEU A 49 32.51 12.18 -1.83
CA LEU A 49 32.05 10.95 -2.48
C LEU A 49 31.12 10.11 -1.58
N MET A 50 31.29 10.19 -0.24
CA MET A 50 30.41 9.50 0.73
C MET A 50 29.08 10.22 1.00
N HIS A 51 28.96 11.52 0.74
CA HIS A 51 27.70 12.26 0.92
C HIS A 51 26.71 12.05 -0.24
N THR A 52 27.13 11.49 -1.36
CA THR A 52 26.29 11.35 -2.56
C THR A 52 25.63 9.98 -2.75
N ILE A 53 25.78 9.03 -1.81
CA ILE A 53 25.16 7.68 -1.89
C ILE A 53 23.98 7.51 -0.91
N ALA A 54 23.63 8.53 -0.14
CA ALA A 54 22.36 8.54 0.59
C ALA A 54 21.22 8.99 -0.35
N GLY A 55 20.96 8.21 -1.40
CA GLY A 55 19.61 8.20 -1.96
C GLY A 55 18.67 7.86 -0.80
N GLN A 56 17.59 8.62 -0.61
CA GLN A 56 16.60 8.30 0.41
C GLN A 56 16.05 6.90 0.13
N ALA A 57 16.63 5.88 0.77
CA ALA A 57 15.94 4.62 0.94
C ALA A 57 14.70 4.96 1.77
N ALA A 58 13.51 4.73 1.21
CA ALA A 58 12.28 4.82 1.97
C ALA A 58 12.48 3.99 3.25
N SER A 59 12.26 4.63 4.40
CA SER A 59 12.35 3.93 5.69
C SER A 59 11.42 2.73 5.63
N GLN A 60 11.97 1.53 5.87
CA GLN A 60 11.18 0.30 5.90
C GLN A 60 10.09 0.42 6.98
N PRO A 61 8.90 -0.16 6.76
CA PRO A 61 7.87 -0.16 7.78
C PRO A 61 8.32 -0.94 9.04
N PRO A 62 7.90 -0.53 10.26
CA PRO A 62 8.15 -1.30 11.46
C PRO A 62 7.66 -2.74 11.31
N PRO A 63 8.45 -3.73 11.75
CA PRO A 63 8.09 -5.15 11.62
C PRO A 63 6.74 -5.50 12.26
N GLU A 64 6.35 -4.81 13.33
CA GLU A 64 5.05 -4.98 14.00
C GLU A 64 3.87 -4.61 13.09
N VAL A 65 3.99 -3.55 12.29
CA VAL A 65 2.94 -3.13 11.35
C VAL A 65 2.79 -4.16 10.23
N ILE A 66 3.90 -4.71 9.74
CA ILE A 66 3.87 -5.80 8.77
C ILE A 66 3.23 -7.05 9.37
N ALA A 67 3.54 -7.38 10.63
CA ALA A 67 2.97 -8.52 11.35
C ALA A 67 1.44 -8.42 11.44
N ASP A 68 0.90 -7.22 11.72
CA ASP A 68 -0.54 -6.98 11.77
C ASP A 68 -1.21 -7.19 10.41
N CYS A 69 -0.54 -6.80 9.32
CA CYS A 69 -1.06 -6.96 7.97
C CYS A 69 -1.13 -8.45 7.57
N ILE A 70 -0.04 -9.20 7.78
CA ILE A 70 0.04 -10.61 7.36
C ILE A 70 -0.79 -11.56 8.23
N LEU A 71 -1.25 -11.12 9.40
CA LEU A 71 -2.20 -11.86 10.23
C LEU A 71 -3.47 -12.21 9.45
N CYS A 72 -3.99 -11.24 8.70
CA CYS A 72 -5.14 -11.45 7.83
C CYS A 72 -4.68 -11.81 6.42
N HIS A 73 -3.78 -11.04 5.80
CA HIS A 73 -3.43 -11.19 4.38
C HIS A 73 -2.50 -12.37 4.07
N GLY A 74 -2.17 -13.21 5.05
CA GLY A 74 -1.28 -14.36 4.90
C GLY A 74 0.19 -13.96 4.86
N THR A 75 1.08 -14.94 5.05
CA THR A 75 2.54 -14.71 5.02
C THR A 75 2.92 -14.00 3.73
N ASP A 76 3.77 -12.98 3.85
CA ASP A 76 4.25 -12.13 2.76
C ASP A 76 3.13 -11.41 1.98
N GLY A 77 1.88 -11.41 2.47
CA GLY A 77 0.73 -10.78 1.82
C GLY A 77 0.15 -11.60 0.67
N ARG A 78 0.39 -12.91 0.63
CA ARG A 78 -0.04 -13.82 -0.47
C ARG A 78 -1.55 -14.03 -0.61
N GLY A 79 -2.35 -13.52 0.32
CA GLY A 79 -3.78 -13.76 0.44
C GLY A 79 -4.10 -14.95 1.36
N ASN A 80 -5.29 -14.89 1.96
CA ASN A 80 -5.80 -15.87 2.93
C ASN A 80 -7.32 -16.02 2.73
N GLU A 81 -7.70 -16.98 1.89
CA GLU A 81 -9.09 -17.27 1.55
C GLU A 81 -9.99 -17.61 2.77
N PRO A 82 -9.54 -18.40 3.76
CA PRO A 82 -10.33 -18.68 4.97
C PRO A 82 -10.86 -17.47 5.72
N VAL A 83 -10.14 -16.34 5.69
CA VAL A 83 -10.57 -15.05 6.28
C VAL A 83 -10.89 -14.01 5.21
N ALA A 84 -11.00 -14.43 3.95
CA ALA A 84 -11.36 -13.61 2.82
C ALA A 84 -10.46 -12.37 2.60
N ALA A 85 -9.21 -12.39 3.08
CA ALA A 85 -8.24 -11.30 2.94
C ALA A 85 -7.40 -11.49 1.67
N PRO A 86 -7.45 -10.57 0.69
CA PRO A 86 -6.85 -10.78 -0.63
C PRO A 86 -5.33 -10.68 -0.62
N ARG A 87 -4.72 -11.11 -1.72
CA ARG A 87 -3.32 -10.86 -2.01
C ARG A 87 -3.06 -9.36 -2.08
N ILE A 88 -2.08 -8.92 -1.31
CA ILE A 88 -1.49 -7.57 -1.34
C ILE A 88 -0.02 -7.60 -1.77
N ALA A 89 0.61 -8.78 -1.76
CA ALA A 89 1.94 -9.02 -2.33
C ALA A 89 1.97 -8.70 -3.83
N GLY A 90 2.99 -8.00 -4.29
CA GLY A 90 3.21 -7.69 -5.71
C GLY A 90 2.18 -6.73 -6.32
N VAL A 91 1.21 -6.26 -5.54
CA VAL A 91 0.25 -5.24 -5.96
C VAL A 91 0.96 -3.89 -5.97
N GLU A 92 0.68 -3.06 -6.97
CA GLU A 92 1.44 -1.85 -7.19
C GLU A 92 1.33 -0.87 -6.00
N ALA A 93 2.46 -0.34 -5.54
CA ALA A 93 2.51 0.54 -4.36
C ALA A 93 1.54 1.72 -4.45
N TRP A 94 1.43 2.36 -5.62
CA TRP A 94 0.51 3.48 -5.85
C TRP A 94 -0.96 3.07 -5.67
N TYR A 95 -1.30 1.81 -5.99
CA TYR A 95 -2.65 1.31 -5.83
C TYR A 95 -2.92 0.94 -4.37
N LEU A 96 -1.97 0.27 -3.71
CA LEU A 96 -2.06 -0.06 -2.28
C LEU A 96 -2.23 1.19 -1.42
N GLU A 97 -1.41 2.22 -1.65
CA GLU A 97 -1.52 3.52 -0.97
C GLU A 97 -2.92 4.12 -1.16
N ARG A 98 -3.40 4.21 -2.40
CA ARG A 98 -4.76 4.67 -2.72
C ARG A 98 -5.83 3.84 -2.01
N GLN A 99 -5.67 2.53 -1.88
CA GLN A 99 -6.65 1.68 -1.20
C GLN A 99 -6.68 1.92 0.30
N LEU A 100 -5.52 2.08 0.94
CA LEU A 100 -5.43 2.42 2.36
C LEU A 100 -6.09 3.79 2.62
N GLU A 101 -5.84 4.78 1.77
CA GLU A 101 -6.52 6.08 1.82
C GLU A 101 -8.03 5.94 1.63
N ALA A 102 -8.50 5.16 0.66
CA ALA A 102 -9.92 4.94 0.43
C ALA A 102 -10.62 4.31 1.65
N PHE A 103 -9.96 3.38 2.34
CA PHE A 103 -10.46 2.83 3.60
C PHE A 103 -10.49 3.88 4.73
N ARG A 104 -9.42 4.68 4.88
CA ARG A 104 -9.36 5.78 5.86
C ARG A 104 -10.47 6.79 5.68
N MET A 105 -10.77 7.15 4.43
CA MET A 105 -11.81 8.10 4.08
C MET A 105 -13.23 7.49 4.13
N GLY A 106 -13.35 6.17 4.32
CA GLY A 106 -14.63 5.47 4.29
C GLY A 106 -15.24 5.38 2.88
N TRP A 107 -14.45 5.59 1.83
CA TRP A 107 -14.88 5.34 0.44
C TRP A 107 -14.98 3.85 0.12
N ARG A 108 -14.25 3.04 0.88
CA ARG A 108 -14.26 1.59 0.84
C ARG A 108 -14.45 1.06 2.26
N GLY A 109 -15.20 -0.03 2.41
CA GLY A 109 -15.43 -0.62 3.73
C GLY A 109 -16.35 0.15 4.67
N SER A 110 -17.11 1.13 4.18
CA SER A 110 -18.15 1.82 4.97
C SER A 110 -19.55 1.25 4.74
N HIS A 111 -19.79 0.60 3.60
CA HIS A 111 -21.10 0.06 3.26
C HIS A 111 -21.45 -1.13 4.19
N PRO A 112 -22.69 -1.21 4.72
CA PRO A 112 -23.09 -2.28 5.66
C PRO A 112 -22.95 -3.71 5.12
N GLU A 113 -22.97 -3.87 3.80
CA GLU A 113 -22.86 -5.16 3.10
C GLU A 113 -21.45 -5.43 2.53
N ASP A 114 -20.46 -4.58 2.81
CA ASP A 114 -19.03 -4.82 2.51
C ASP A 114 -18.31 -5.32 3.77
N ASP A 115 -18.65 -6.54 4.21
CA ASP A 115 -18.14 -7.10 5.48
C ASP A 115 -16.61 -7.10 5.55
N GLN A 116 -15.93 -7.59 4.51
CA GLN A 116 -14.46 -7.64 4.48
C GLN A 116 -13.85 -6.24 4.38
N GLY A 117 -14.50 -5.31 3.70
CA GLY A 117 -14.06 -3.91 3.71
C GLY A 117 -14.21 -3.28 5.09
N ARG A 118 -15.30 -3.55 5.80
CA ARG A 118 -15.54 -3.08 7.17
C ARG A 118 -14.54 -3.64 8.18
N GLU A 119 -14.01 -4.83 7.95
CA GLU A 119 -12.89 -5.40 8.71
C GLU A 119 -11.57 -4.66 8.45
N MET A 120 -11.30 -4.30 7.19
CA MET A 120 -10.08 -3.59 6.81
C MET A 120 -10.06 -2.11 7.18
N GLN A 121 -11.23 -1.47 7.23
CA GLN A 121 -11.35 -0.04 7.53
C GLN A 121 -10.65 0.39 8.84
N PRO A 122 -10.92 -0.23 10.02
CA PRO A 122 -10.25 0.15 11.27
C PRO A 122 -8.74 -0.04 11.21
N MET A 123 -8.25 -1.06 10.49
CA MET A 123 -6.82 -1.28 10.32
C MET A 123 -6.18 -0.11 9.56
N ALA A 124 -6.82 0.38 8.50
CA ALA A 124 -6.31 1.51 7.73
C ALA A 124 -6.36 2.84 8.51
N VAL A 125 -7.41 3.06 9.32
CA VAL A 125 -7.58 4.27 10.14
C VAL A 125 -6.54 4.39 11.26
N MET A 126 -6.05 3.25 11.78
CA MET A 126 -5.04 3.25 12.85
C MET A 126 -3.60 3.49 12.36
N LEU A 127 -3.34 3.40 11.06
CA LEU A 127 -2.01 3.67 10.51
C LEU A 127 -1.68 5.16 10.67
N GLU A 128 -0.39 5.49 10.82
CA GLU A 128 0.12 6.87 10.73
C GLU A 128 0.29 7.28 9.25
N ASP A 129 0.21 8.57 8.94
CA ASP A 129 0.23 9.05 7.54
C ASP A 129 1.55 8.80 6.82
N ASP A 130 2.66 8.98 7.52
CA ASP A 130 4.02 8.76 7.00
C ASP A 130 4.35 7.29 6.75
N MET A 131 3.51 6.38 7.26
CA MET A 131 3.68 4.94 7.13
C MET A 131 3.11 4.34 5.85
N LEU A 132 2.13 5.01 5.21
CA LEU A 132 1.46 4.47 4.02
C LEU A 132 2.41 4.17 2.86
N PRO A 133 3.30 5.10 2.46
CA PRO A 133 4.21 4.85 1.34
C PRO A 133 5.16 3.69 1.62
N SER A 134 5.64 3.53 2.86
CA SER A 134 6.59 2.46 3.21
C SER A 134 5.91 1.09 3.29
N ILE A 135 4.69 1.00 3.82
CA ILE A 135 3.88 -0.23 3.83
C ILE A 135 3.55 -0.66 2.39
N ALA A 136 3.07 0.29 1.58
CA ALA A 136 2.70 0.04 0.19
C ALA A 136 3.92 -0.40 -0.65
N ALA A 137 5.06 0.26 -0.50
CA ALA A 137 6.30 -0.13 -1.16
C ALA A 137 6.76 -1.52 -0.74
N TRP A 138 6.71 -1.83 0.57
CA TRP A 138 7.12 -3.14 1.08
C TRP A 138 6.29 -4.27 0.46
N PHE A 139 4.95 -4.17 0.47
CA PHE A 139 4.09 -5.21 -0.11
C PHE A 139 4.22 -5.31 -1.64
N ALA A 140 4.43 -4.20 -2.34
CA ALA A 140 4.66 -4.19 -3.78
C ALA A 140 5.93 -4.93 -4.21
N GLU A 141 6.94 -5.01 -3.33
CA GLU A 141 8.18 -5.74 -3.57
C GLU A 141 8.10 -7.23 -3.22
N GLN A 142 7.01 -7.69 -2.58
CA GLN A 142 6.86 -9.09 -2.22
C GLN A 142 6.53 -9.94 -3.45
N ASP A 143 7.41 -10.89 -3.75
CA ASP A 143 7.23 -11.88 -4.80
C ASP A 143 6.69 -13.17 -4.21
N THR A 144 5.43 -13.47 -4.50
CA THR A 144 4.74 -14.68 -4.08
C THR A 144 4.19 -15.37 -5.31
N PRO A 145 4.18 -16.72 -5.37
CA PRO A 145 3.52 -17.42 -6.47
C PRO A 145 2.08 -16.93 -6.66
N ASP A 146 1.65 -16.87 -7.93
CA ASP A 146 0.28 -16.51 -8.23
C ASP A 146 -0.70 -17.50 -7.58
N PRO A 147 -1.86 -17.00 -7.09
CA PRO A 147 -2.84 -17.85 -6.45
C PRO A 147 -3.47 -18.81 -7.46
N SER A 148 -3.60 -20.08 -7.07
CA SER A 148 -4.34 -21.06 -7.87
C SER A 148 -5.81 -20.64 -8.06
N PRO A 149 -6.37 -20.77 -9.27
CA PRO A 149 -7.79 -20.57 -9.50
C PRO A 149 -8.67 -21.48 -8.61
N THR A 150 -9.71 -20.92 -8.00
CA THR A 150 -10.73 -21.62 -7.21
C THR A 150 -12.12 -21.53 -7.83
N LEU A 151 -12.37 -20.55 -8.69
CA LEU A 151 -13.64 -20.34 -9.39
C LEU A 151 -13.65 -21.00 -10.77
N THR A 152 -14.84 -21.44 -11.19
CA THR A 152 -15.07 -22.04 -12.51
C THR A 152 -15.94 -21.12 -13.37
N GLY A 153 -15.50 -20.86 -14.60
CA GLY A 153 -16.19 -20.09 -15.63
C GLY A 153 -15.79 -20.54 -17.03
N ARG A 154 -16.27 -19.85 -18.07
CA ARG A 154 -15.93 -20.07 -19.48
C ARG A 154 -15.00 -18.95 -19.98
N PRO A 155 -13.69 -19.18 -20.06
CA PRO A 155 -12.72 -18.15 -20.48
C PRO A 155 -13.02 -17.56 -21.85
N GLU A 156 -13.60 -18.32 -22.79
CA GLU A 156 -13.93 -17.84 -24.13
C GLU A 156 -15.04 -16.80 -24.12
N ARG A 157 -16.04 -16.96 -23.24
CA ARG A 157 -17.06 -15.93 -23.01
C ARG A 157 -16.47 -14.78 -22.18
N GLY A 158 -15.61 -15.09 -21.22
CA GLY A 158 -14.88 -14.10 -20.43
C GLY A 158 -14.07 -13.13 -21.28
N ALA A 159 -13.37 -13.64 -22.29
CA ALA A 159 -12.58 -12.84 -23.24
C ALA A 159 -13.42 -11.79 -23.96
N GLN A 160 -14.65 -12.14 -24.35
CA GLN A 160 -15.57 -11.22 -25.01
C GLN A 160 -15.97 -10.08 -24.06
N LEU A 161 -16.29 -10.41 -22.80
CA LEU A 161 -16.63 -9.43 -21.76
C LEU A 161 -15.44 -8.55 -21.38
N TYR A 162 -14.25 -9.15 -21.27
CA TYR A 162 -13.01 -8.48 -20.86
C TYR A 162 -12.52 -7.43 -21.88
N SER A 163 -12.93 -7.52 -23.14
CA SER A 163 -12.52 -6.57 -24.18
C SER A 163 -12.70 -5.09 -23.80
N LEU A 164 -13.75 -4.76 -23.03
CA LEU A 164 -13.97 -3.42 -22.50
C LEU A 164 -13.04 -3.09 -21.33
N CYS A 165 -12.81 -4.07 -20.44
CA CYS A 165 -11.90 -3.96 -19.30
C CYS A 165 -10.45 -3.70 -19.74
N ALA A 166 -10.03 -4.33 -20.83
CA ALA A 166 -8.68 -4.25 -21.38
C ALA A 166 -8.25 -2.82 -21.76
N THR A 167 -9.21 -1.94 -22.06
CA THR A 167 -8.94 -0.52 -22.36
C THR A 167 -8.22 0.19 -21.22
N CYS A 168 -8.53 -0.21 -19.98
CA CYS A 168 -7.94 0.36 -18.78
C CYS A 168 -6.98 -0.60 -18.09
N HIS A 169 -7.35 -1.87 -17.96
CA HIS A 169 -6.57 -2.87 -17.21
C HIS A 169 -5.49 -3.57 -18.05
N GLY A 170 -5.36 -3.25 -19.34
CA GLY A 170 -4.38 -3.88 -20.23
C GLY A 170 -4.88 -5.20 -20.81
N THR A 171 -4.25 -5.65 -21.90
CA THR A 171 -4.72 -6.84 -22.63
C THR A 171 -4.48 -8.14 -21.87
N ASN A 172 -3.51 -8.13 -20.96
CA ASN A 172 -3.14 -9.25 -20.09
C ASN A 172 -3.40 -8.92 -18.61
N GLY A 173 -4.23 -7.91 -18.32
CA GLY A 173 -4.53 -7.52 -16.94
C GLY A 173 -3.33 -6.90 -16.21
N GLU A 174 -2.34 -6.36 -16.93
CA GLU A 174 -1.13 -5.75 -16.38
C GLU A 174 -1.34 -4.37 -15.72
N GLY A 175 -2.54 -3.80 -15.86
CA GLY A 175 -2.90 -2.49 -15.31
C GLY A 175 -2.38 -1.31 -16.14
N ASN A 176 -2.86 -0.12 -15.79
CA ASN A 176 -2.42 1.14 -16.36
C ASN A 176 -2.52 2.27 -15.33
N ARG A 177 -1.38 2.63 -14.72
CA ARG A 177 -1.30 3.70 -13.73
C ARG A 177 -1.81 5.05 -14.25
N SER A 178 -1.57 5.36 -15.53
CA SER A 178 -2.02 6.64 -16.13
C SER A 178 -3.54 6.77 -16.18
N LEU A 179 -4.25 5.64 -16.17
CA LEU A 179 -5.71 5.56 -16.12
C LEU A 179 -6.24 5.22 -14.72
N GLY A 180 -5.35 5.10 -13.73
CA GLY A 180 -5.68 4.66 -12.37
C GLY A 180 -6.21 3.23 -12.28
N ALA A 181 -5.94 2.39 -13.29
CA ALA A 181 -6.38 1.00 -13.34
C ALA A 181 -5.29 0.09 -12.80
N PRO A 182 -5.52 -0.65 -11.70
CA PRO A 182 -4.54 -1.60 -11.18
C PRO A 182 -4.45 -2.85 -12.06
N ALA A 183 -3.38 -3.59 -11.90
CA ALA A 183 -3.27 -4.95 -12.42
C ALA A 183 -4.40 -5.84 -11.85
N LEU A 184 -4.90 -6.73 -12.70
CA LEU A 184 -5.88 -7.76 -12.38
C LEU A 184 -5.26 -9.16 -12.40
N ALA A 185 -4.21 -9.35 -13.22
CA ALA A 185 -3.46 -10.60 -13.26
C ALA A 185 -2.77 -10.87 -11.92
N GLY A 186 -2.68 -12.15 -11.54
CA GLY A 186 -2.05 -12.59 -10.29
C GLY A 186 -2.85 -12.30 -9.02
N GLN A 187 -4.07 -11.77 -9.11
CA GLN A 187 -4.92 -11.54 -7.95
C GLN A 187 -5.81 -12.76 -7.65
N ASN A 188 -6.23 -12.94 -6.39
CA ASN A 188 -7.16 -14.01 -6.04
C ASN A 188 -8.48 -13.87 -6.80
N ASP A 189 -8.91 -14.94 -7.46
CA ASP A 189 -10.11 -14.94 -8.29
C ASP A 189 -11.40 -14.72 -7.50
N TRP A 190 -11.51 -15.31 -6.30
CA TRP A 190 -12.60 -15.03 -5.36
C TRP A 190 -12.64 -13.57 -4.91
N TYR A 191 -11.48 -12.90 -4.81
CA TYR A 191 -11.43 -11.49 -4.48
C TYR A 191 -11.89 -10.65 -5.67
N LEU A 192 -11.41 -10.95 -6.88
CA LEU A 192 -11.85 -10.29 -8.11
C LEU A 192 -13.36 -10.40 -8.27
N ALA A 193 -13.92 -11.61 -8.15
CA ALA A 193 -15.36 -11.83 -8.21
C ALA A 193 -16.11 -10.99 -7.16
N ARG A 194 -15.63 -10.99 -5.91
CA ARG A 194 -16.22 -10.17 -4.85
C ARG A 194 -16.18 -8.67 -5.19
N GLN A 195 -15.05 -8.14 -5.69
CA GLN A 195 -14.96 -6.73 -6.02
C GLN A 195 -15.90 -6.35 -7.16
N LEU A 196 -16.03 -7.20 -8.19
CA LEU A 196 -16.98 -7.00 -9.27
C LEU A 196 -18.42 -6.99 -8.75
N HIS A 197 -18.76 -7.88 -7.81
CA HIS A 197 -20.08 -7.87 -7.15
C HIS A 197 -20.33 -6.59 -6.33
N LEU A 198 -19.34 -6.12 -5.56
CA LEU A 198 -19.46 -4.87 -4.81
C LEU A 198 -19.73 -3.67 -5.74
N TYR A 199 -19.06 -3.60 -6.89
CA TYR A 199 -19.35 -2.55 -7.89
C TYR A 199 -20.74 -2.73 -8.52
N ARG A 200 -21.12 -3.94 -8.94
CA ARG A 200 -22.46 -4.21 -9.52
C ARG A 200 -23.59 -3.81 -8.59
N ASN A 201 -23.39 -3.99 -7.28
CA ASN A 201 -24.36 -3.68 -6.24
C ASN A 201 -24.23 -2.26 -5.67
N GLN A 202 -23.35 -1.42 -6.23
CA GLN A 202 -23.07 -0.06 -5.73
C GLN A 202 -22.58 -0.03 -4.27
N GLN A 203 -22.06 -1.13 -3.75
CA GLN A 203 -21.48 -1.22 -2.40
C GLN A 203 -20.04 -0.67 -2.39
N ARG A 204 -19.38 -0.61 -3.56
CA ARG A 204 -18.11 0.06 -3.80
C ARG A 204 -18.25 1.06 -4.95
N GLY A 205 -17.60 2.22 -4.83
CA GLY A 205 -17.68 3.30 -5.84
C GLY A 205 -18.95 4.16 -5.77
N HIS A 206 -19.75 4.06 -4.70
CA HIS A 206 -20.92 4.91 -4.49
C HIS A 206 -20.56 6.30 -3.94
N GLU A 207 -19.44 6.42 -3.24
CA GLU A 207 -18.98 7.71 -2.71
C GLU A 207 -18.54 8.65 -3.83
N ARG A 208 -18.97 9.90 -3.75
CA ARG A 208 -18.78 10.88 -4.83
C ARG A 208 -17.31 11.26 -5.02
N GLU A 209 -16.57 11.23 -3.92
CA GLU A 209 -15.15 11.56 -3.86
C GLU A 209 -14.26 10.38 -4.31
N ASP A 210 -14.79 9.15 -4.38
CA ASP A 210 -14.10 7.98 -4.94
C ASP A 210 -14.12 7.99 -6.47
N ILE A 211 -13.38 8.91 -7.08
CA ILE A 211 -13.37 9.11 -8.54
C ILE A 211 -13.04 7.83 -9.32
N TYR A 212 -12.14 6.99 -8.79
CA TYR A 212 -11.72 5.76 -9.43
C TYR A 212 -12.75 4.64 -9.21
N GLY A 213 -13.38 4.59 -8.04
CA GLY A 213 -14.50 3.70 -7.79
C GLY A 213 -15.71 4.04 -8.66
N GLN A 214 -16.02 5.32 -8.85
CA GLN A 214 -17.08 5.77 -9.77
C GLN A 214 -16.77 5.39 -11.23
N GLN A 215 -15.50 5.54 -11.64
CA GLN A 215 -15.07 5.11 -12.96
C GLN A 215 -15.29 3.60 -13.16
N MET A 216 -14.91 2.76 -12.19
CA MET A 216 -15.16 1.32 -12.26
C MET A 216 -16.64 0.96 -12.20
N LEU A 217 -17.41 1.64 -11.36
CA LEU A 217 -18.86 1.48 -11.28
C LEU A 217 -19.54 1.76 -12.64
N ALA A 218 -19.10 2.78 -13.37
CA ALA A 218 -19.63 3.09 -14.70
C ALA A 218 -19.28 2.02 -15.75
N MET A 219 -18.17 1.29 -15.56
CA MET A 219 -17.67 0.29 -16.51
C MET A 219 -18.20 -1.13 -16.26
N ILE A 220 -18.84 -1.38 -15.11
CA ILE A 220 -19.25 -2.74 -14.69
C ILE A 220 -20.51 -3.27 -15.41
N GLY A 221 -21.23 -2.41 -16.13
CA GLY A 221 -22.52 -2.70 -16.76
C GLY A 221 -22.61 -3.98 -17.61
N PRO A 222 -21.57 -4.40 -18.37
CA PRO A 222 -21.60 -5.65 -19.13
C PRO A 222 -21.70 -6.93 -18.28
N LEU A 223 -21.33 -6.87 -17.00
CA LEU A 223 -21.41 -8.00 -16.08
C LEU A 223 -22.82 -8.09 -15.49
N VAL A 224 -23.76 -8.58 -16.29
CA VAL A 224 -25.19 -8.55 -15.96
C VAL A 224 -25.62 -9.62 -14.96
N ASP A 225 -24.91 -10.75 -14.88
CA ASP A 225 -25.24 -11.89 -14.03
C ASP A 225 -24.00 -12.51 -13.38
N GLU A 226 -24.24 -13.48 -12.48
CA GLU A 226 -23.17 -14.23 -11.80
C GLU A 226 -22.23 -14.90 -12.81
N GLN A 227 -22.80 -15.51 -13.86
CA GLN A 227 -22.00 -16.22 -14.85
C GLN A 227 -21.09 -15.26 -15.62
N ALA A 228 -21.48 -14.01 -15.85
CA ALA A 228 -20.63 -13.00 -16.47
C ALA A 228 -19.40 -12.67 -15.60
N VAL A 229 -19.60 -12.57 -14.29
CA VAL A 229 -18.51 -12.38 -13.32
C VAL A 229 -17.59 -13.59 -13.31
N LEU A 230 -18.13 -14.80 -13.20
CA LEU A 230 -17.33 -16.03 -13.22
C LEU A 230 -16.57 -16.20 -14.54
N ASP A 231 -17.18 -15.91 -15.68
CA ASP A 231 -16.54 -16.04 -16.99
C ASP A 231 -15.40 -15.02 -17.17
N VAL A 232 -15.58 -13.75 -16.80
CA VAL A 232 -14.52 -12.75 -16.91
C VAL A 232 -13.36 -13.03 -15.96
N VAL A 233 -13.65 -13.48 -14.73
CA VAL A 233 -12.61 -13.86 -13.77
C VAL A 233 -11.86 -15.12 -14.23
N ALA A 234 -12.56 -16.12 -14.76
CA ALA A 234 -11.92 -17.30 -15.35
C ALA A 234 -11.02 -16.95 -16.54
N TYR A 235 -11.34 -15.89 -17.31
CA TYR A 235 -10.46 -15.37 -18.34
C TYR A 235 -9.24 -14.64 -17.77
N ILE A 236 -9.41 -13.81 -16.73
CA ILE A 236 -8.28 -13.13 -16.06
C ILE A 236 -7.28 -14.15 -15.48
N ASN A 237 -7.76 -15.28 -14.97
CA ASN A 237 -6.92 -16.38 -14.49
C ASN A 237 -6.06 -17.04 -15.59
N THR A 238 -6.27 -16.70 -16.87
CA THR A 238 -5.41 -17.18 -17.97
C THR A 238 -4.17 -16.32 -18.18
N PHE A 239 -4.04 -15.20 -17.47
CA PHE A 239 -2.90 -14.28 -17.59
C PHE A 239 -1.75 -14.59 -16.63
N THR A 240 -1.97 -15.47 -15.64
CA THR A 240 -0.97 -15.90 -14.67
C THR A 240 -0.09 -17.02 -15.25
N GLU A 241 1.19 -17.04 -14.88
CA GLU A 241 2.18 -18.05 -15.29
C GLU A 241 2.25 -19.24 -14.33
#